data_AF-A0A9D5U156-F1
#
_entry.id   AF-A0A9D5U156-F1
#
_cell.length_a   1.000
_cell.length_b   1.000
_cell.length_c   1.000
_cell.angle_alpha   90.00
_cell.angle_beta   90.00
_cell.angle_gamma   90.00
#
_symmetry.space_group_name_H-M   'P 1'
#
loop_
_entity.id
_entity.type
_entity.pdbx_description
1 polymer ?
#
loop_
_entity_poly.entity_id
_entity_poly.type
_entity_poly.pdbx_seq_one_letter_code
_entity_poly.pdbx_strand_id
1 'polypeptide(L)'
;MQEGRRYLESGGQLLFKPRSQEEGWVEIPFEVKEKEPLRLILDLTTAGDYGRWQAYLNGVRIRRPLDLYSAEPGKREFDLMDFWPDPGKYTLRLVCVGKNKNSDGINLGLDSVRLRARRPLVKELGFDKDRNWREDQILY
;
A
#
# COMPACT_ATOMS: atom_id res chain seq x y z
N MET A 1 29.98 9.07 5.63
CA MET A 1 29.04 9.86 4.80
C MET A 1 28.84 9.16 3.47
N GLN A 2 27.69 8.54 3.26
CA GLN A 2 26.87 8.71 2.05
C GLN A 2 25.49 8.12 2.29
N GLU A 3 24.50 8.96 2.04
CA GLU A 3 23.12 8.88 2.50
C GLU A 3 22.30 7.80 1.78
N GLY A 4 21.43 7.12 2.52
CA GLY A 4 20.43 6.23 1.96
C GLY A 4 19.49 7.00 1.02
N ARG A 5 19.48 6.63 -0.26
CA ARG A 5 18.66 7.30 -1.28
C ARG A 5 17.18 6.96 -1.10
N ARG A 6 16.44 7.96 -0.58
CA ARG A 6 15.04 8.39 -0.84
C ARG A 6 14.06 7.34 -1.39
N TYR A 7 13.08 6.97 -0.57
CA TYR A 7 11.83 6.35 -1.01
C TYR A 7 10.90 7.42 -1.61
N LEU A 8 10.53 7.23 -2.89
CA LEU A 8 9.38 7.80 -3.64
C LEU A 8 8.86 9.20 -3.23
N GLU A 9 9.55 10.26 -3.68
CA GLU A 9 9.00 11.63 -3.77
C GLU A 9 9.42 12.38 -5.07
N SER A 10 9.81 11.66 -6.15
CA SER A 10 10.59 12.28 -7.24
C SER A 10 10.21 11.88 -8.68
N GLY A 11 8.97 12.12 -9.11
CA GLY A 11 8.66 12.26 -10.55
C GLY A 11 8.76 11.00 -11.43
N GLY A 12 8.62 9.80 -10.86
CA GLY A 12 8.60 8.54 -11.60
C GLY A 12 7.85 7.44 -10.84
N GLN A 13 7.37 6.43 -11.57
CA GLN A 13 6.59 5.29 -11.06
C GLN A 13 7.48 4.02 -11.02
N LEU A 14 7.37 3.19 -9.98
CA LEU A 14 7.88 1.82 -10.02
C LEU A 14 6.99 0.99 -10.96
N LEU A 15 7.57 0.52 -12.07
CA LEU A 15 6.96 -0.47 -12.95
C LEU A 15 7.65 -1.82 -12.73
N PHE A 16 6.94 -2.75 -12.12
CA PHE A 16 7.42 -4.10 -11.87
C PHE A 16 6.71 -5.11 -12.77
N LYS A 17 7.48 -5.91 -13.50
CA LYS A 17 7.01 -6.92 -14.44
C LYS A 17 7.53 -8.29 -14.03
N PRO A 18 6.88 -8.98 -13.07
CA PRO A 18 7.34 -10.28 -12.62
C PRO A 18 7.20 -11.33 -13.74
N ARG A 19 8.10 -12.32 -13.74
CA ARG A 19 8.09 -13.42 -14.73
C ARG A 19 7.00 -14.44 -14.46
N SER A 20 6.65 -14.63 -13.19
CA SER A 20 5.59 -15.53 -12.73
C SER A 20 4.92 -14.97 -11.48
N GLN A 21 3.84 -15.61 -11.05
CA GLN A 21 3.14 -15.22 -9.82
C GLN A 21 4.01 -15.43 -8.57
N GLU A 22 4.81 -16.49 -8.54
CA GLU A 22 5.66 -16.89 -7.41
C GLU A 22 6.80 -15.89 -7.18
N GLU A 23 7.32 -15.30 -8.25
CA GLU A 23 8.35 -14.24 -8.21
C GLU A 23 7.74 -12.84 -8.02
N GLY A 24 6.41 -12.73 -8.04
CA GLY A 24 5.71 -11.45 -7.98
C GLY A 24 5.59 -10.91 -6.56
N TRP A 25 6.63 -10.27 -6.03
CA TRP A 25 6.51 -9.51 -4.78
C TRP A 25 7.44 -8.30 -4.75
N VAL A 26 7.02 -7.26 -4.02
CA VAL A 26 7.83 -6.07 -3.73
C VAL A 26 7.66 -5.68 -2.27
N GLU A 27 8.72 -5.15 -1.67
CA GLU A 27 8.72 -4.62 -0.30
C GLU A 27 9.08 -3.14 -0.29
N ILE A 28 8.32 -2.38 0.49
CA ILE A 28 8.47 -0.94 0.64
C ILE A 28 8.56 -0.65 2.14
N PRO A 29 9.77 -0.45 2.68
CA PRO A 29 9.92 -0.02 4.05
C PRO A 29 9.60 1.48 4.17
N PHE A 30 9.00 1.85 5.30
CA PHE A 30 8.74 3.23 5.68
C PHE A 30 8.82 3.37 7.20
N GLU A 31 8.87 4.62 7.68
CA GLU A 31 9.00 4.93 9.10
C GLU A 31 7.81 5.77 9.58
N VAL A 32 7.25 5.38 10.72
CA VAL A 32 6.26 6.16 11.47
C VAL A 32 7.00 6.84 12.62
N LYS A 33 6.92 8.16 12.69
CA LYS A 33 7.66 8.95 13.69
C LYS A 33 6.90 9.10 15.01
N GLU A 34 5.58 9.20 14.94
CA GLU A 34 4.73 9.51 16.08
C GLU A 34 3.47 8.62 16.06
N LYS A 35 2.94 8.33 17.25
CA LYS A 35 1.68 7.60 17.39
C LYS A 35 0.53 8.56 17.16
N GLU A 36 -0.04 8.52 15.96
CA GLU A 36 -1.15 9.39 15.58
C GLU A 36 -2.12 8.68 14.62
N PRO A 37 -3.35 9.19 14.43
CA PRO A 37 -4.29 8.55 13.54
C PRO A 37 -3.91 8.81 12.09
N LEU A 38 -3.58 7.74 11.36
CA LEU A 38 -3.13 7.77 9.98
C LEU A 38 -4.05 6.94 9.09
N ARG A 39 -4.14 7.34 7.83
CA ARG A 39 -4.66 6.50 6.74
C ARG A 39 -3.50 6.02 5.88
N LEU A 40 -3.38 4.70 5.69
CA LEU A 40 -2.44 4.11 4.74
C LEU A 40 -3.07 4.06 3.36
N ILE A 41 -2.41 4.68 2.38
CA ILE A 41 -2.88 4.85 1.00
C ILE A 41 -1.81 4.38 0.03
N LEU A 42 -2.22 3.67 -1.02
CA LEU A 42 -1.37 3.36 -2.16
C LEU A 42 -1.86 4.09 -3.41
N ASP A 43 -0.97 4.82 -4.06
CA ASP A 43 -1.22 5.33 -5.40
C ASP A 43 -0.63 4.33 -6.39
N LEU A 44 -1.51 3.68 -7.14
CA LEU A 44 -1.14 2.62 -8.09
C LEU A 44 -1.61 3.01 -9.49
N THR A 45 -0.88 2.51 -10.48
CA THR A 45 -1.32 2.57 -11.88
C THR A 45 -2.15 1.32 -12.19
N THR A 46 -3.12 1.47 -13.08
CA THR A 46 -3.98 0.42 -13.59
C THR A 46 -3.87 0.37 -15.10
N ALA A 47 -3.86 -0.82 -15.70
CA ALA A 47 -3.81 -0.99 -17.16
C ALA A 47 -4.24 -2.43 -17.55
N GLY A 48 -4.31 -2.70 -18.84
CA GLY A 48 -4.80 -3.98 -19.38
C GLY A 48 -3.89 -5.18 -19.08
N ASP A 49 -2.62 -4.95 -18.77
CA ASP A 49 -1.61 -5.98 -18.51
C ASP A 49 -1.25 -6.12 -17.01
N TYR A 50 -2.05 -5.54 -16.12
CA TYR A 50 -1.77 -5.47 -14.69
C TYR A 50 -2.45 -6.59 -13.88
N GLY A 51 -1.78 -6.99 -12.81
CA GLY A 51 -2.17 -8.12 -11.96
C GLY A 51 -3.09 -7.77 -10.80
N ARG A 52 -3.41 -8.81 -10.01
CA ARG A 52 -4.05 -8.70 -8.69
C ARG A 52 -2.99 -8.84 -7.61
N TRP A 53 -2.99 -7.91 -6.66
CA TRP A 53 -1.92 -7.78 -5.67
C TRP A 53 -2.48 -7.72 -4.25
N GLN A 54 -2.01 -8.60 -3.37
CA GLN A 54 -2.37 -8.61 -1.95
C GLN A 54 -1.36 -7.78 -1.15
N ALA A 55 -1.87 -6.82 -0.37
CA ALA A 55 -1.05 -6.03 0.55
C ALA A 55 -0.88 -6.75 1.90
N TYR A 56 0.32 -6.63 2.46
CA TYR A 56 0.68 -7.06 3.81
C TYR A 56 1.46 -5.97 4.51
N LEU A 57 1.13 -5.66 5.77
CA LEU A 57 1.90 -4.72 6.58
C LEU A 57 2.55 -5.46 7.76
N ASN A 58 3.88 -5.51 7.78
CA ASN A 58 4.66 -6.33 8.72
C ASN A 58 4.13 -7.78 8.80
N GLY A 59 3.85 -8.38 7.64
CA GLY A 59 3.31 -9.75 7.54
C GLY A 59 1.81 -9.88 7.78
N VAL A 60 1.12 -8.84 8.26
CA VAL A 60 -0.35 -8.88 8.45
C VAL A 60 -1.04 -8.58 7.12
N ARG A 61 -1.85 -9.52 6.64
CA ARG A 61 -2.65 -9.35 5.41
C ARG A 61 -3.65 -8.21 5.55
N ILE A 62 -3.61 -7.24 4.64
CA ILE A 62 -4.50 -6.07 4.67
C ILE A 62 -5.56 -6.18 3.59
N ARG A 63 -6.85 -6.17 3.97
CA ARG A 63 -8.00 -6.21 3.05
C ARG A 63 -7.95 -7.37 2.03
N ARG A 64 -8.87 -7.31 1.06
CA ARG A 64 -8.87 -8.12 -0.15
C ARG A 64 -7.77 -7.68 -1.13
N PRO A 65 -7.34 -8.57 -2.05
CA PRO A 65 -6.41 -8.18 -3.11
C PRO A 65 -6.91 -6.99 -3.93
N LEU A 66 -5.97 -6.14 -4.33
CA LEU A 66 -6.16 -4.99 -5.20
C LEU A 66 -6.16 -5.50 -6.65
N ASP A 67 -7.25 -5.30 -7.37
CA ASP A 67 -7.30 -5.57 -8.80
C ASP A 67 -6.89 -4.33 -9.57
N LEU A 68 -5.75 -4.41 -10.25
CA LEU A 68 -5.15 -3.30 -10.99
C LEU A 68 -5.46 -3.35 -12.50
N TYR A 69 -6.30 -4.30 -12.92
CA TYR A 69 -6.79 -4.33 -14.29
C TYR A 69 -7.71 -3.13 -14.59
N SER A 70 -7.47 -2.48 -15.72
CA SER A 70 -8.36 -1.49 -16.33
C SER A 70 -8.23 -1.55 -17.84
N ALA A 71 -9.33 -1.35 -18.58
CA ALA A 71 -9.31 -1.31 -20.04
C ALA A 71 -8.48 -0.12 -20.56
N GLU A 72 -8.52 1.00 -19.86
CA GLU A 72 -7.72 2.20 -20.15
C GLU A 72 -6.66 2.41 -19.07
N PRO A 73 -5.41 2.76 -19.43
CA PRO A 73 -4.39 3.10 -18.45
C PRO A 73 -4.79 4.31 -17.59
N GLY A 74 -4.54 4.23 -16.29
CA GLY A 74 -4.86 5.31 -15.37
C GLY A 74 -4.20 5.14 -14.01
N LYS A 75 -4.36 6.12 -13.13
CA LYS A 75 -3.94 6.05 -11.73
C LYS A 75 -5.15 5.93 -10.81
N ARG A 76 -5.01 5.21 -9.71
CA ARG A 76 -6.04 5.07 -8.67
C ARG A 76 -5.41 5.04 -7.30
N GLU A 77 -6.02 5.77 -6.37
CA GLU A 77 -5.71 5.68 -4.95
C GLU A 77 -6.46 4.48 -4.33
N PHE A 78 -5.75 3.71 -3.52
CA PHE A 78 -6.30 2.59 -2.76
C PHE A 78 -6.10 2.85 -1.27
N ASP A 79 -7.19 3.21 -0.60
CA ASP A 79 -7.24 3.34 0.85
C ASP A 79 -7.21 1.95 1.50
N LEU A 80 -6.12 1.64 2.22
CA LEU A 80 -5.91 0.32 2.81
C LEU A 80 -6.48 0.20 4.22
N MET A 81 -6.31 1.20 5.06
CA MET A 81 -6.90 1.24 6.40
C MET A 81 -6.69 2.59 7.07
N ASP A 82 -7.51 2.85 8.09
CA ASP A 82 -7.26 3.84 9.13
C ASP A 82 -6.73 3.12 10.38
N PHE A 83 -5.70 3.67 11.01
CA PHE A 83 -5.04 3.04 12.16
C PHE A 83 -4.23 4.04 12.99
N TRP A 84 -3.88 3.63 14.22
CA TRP A 84 -2.95 4.33 15.11
C TRP A 84 -1.65 3.51 15.25
N PRO A 85 -0.71 3.61 14.28
CA PRO A 85 0.55 2.88 14.38
C PRO A 85 1.43 3.38 15.53
N ASP A 86 2.12 2.47 16.19
CA ASP A 86 3.23 2.84 17.07
C ASP A 86 4.42 3.36 16.23
N PRO A 87 5.24 4.28 16.76
CA PRO A 87 6.45 4.73 16.09
C PRO A 87 7.41 3.58 15.80
N GLY A 88 8.03 3.59 14.63
CA GLY A 88 9.00 2.59 14.23
C GLY A 88 9.00 2.30 12.73
N LYS A 89 9.73 1.22 12.38
CA LYS A 89 9.87 0.77 11.00
C LYS A 89 8.75 -0.19 10.62
N TYR A 90 8.18 0.05 9.46
CA TYR A 90 7.14 -0.75 8.85
C TYR A 90 7.60 -1.19 7.47
N THR A 91 7.15 -2.38 7.06
CA THR A 91 7.36 -2.93 5.72
C THR A 91 6.00 -3.25 5.13
N LEU A 92 5.63 -2.50 4.09
CA LEU A 92 4.53 -2.88 3.22
C LEU A 92 5.05 -3.85 2.17
N ARG A 93 4.45 -5.03 2.09
CA ARG A 93 4.71 -6.01 1.03
C ARG A 93 3.51 -6.14 0.12
N LEU A 94 3.72 -6.03 -1.18
CA LEU A 94 2.72 -6.37 -2.19
C LEU A 94 3.12 -7.73 -2.80
N VAL A 95 2.18 -8.67 -2.81
CA VAL A 95 2.38 -10.02 -3.36
C VAL A 95 1.38 -10.27 -4.47
N CYS A 96 1.86 -10.72 -5.62
CA CYS A 96 1.05 -11.11 -6.77
C CYS A 96 0.24 -12.34 -6.41
N VAL A 97 -1.07 -12.26 -6.62
CA VAL A 97 -2.02 -13.36 -6.38
C VAL A 97 -2.74 -13.76 -7.68
N GLY A 98 -2.09 -13.49 -8.80
CA GLY A 98 -2.58 -13.78 -10.15
C GLY A 98 -3.08 -12.52 -10.86
N LYS A 99 -4.02 -12.70 -11.79
CA LYS A 99 -4.56 -11.61 -12.61
C LYS A 99 -6.08 -11.67 -12.74
N ASN A 100 -6.67 -10.56 -13.20
CA ASN A 100 -8.05 -10.55 -13.70
C ASN A 100 -8.12 -11.44 -14.96
N LYS A 101 -9.25 -12.11 -15.20
CA LYS A 101 -9.46 -12.94 -16.41
C LYS A 101 -9.29 -12.16 -17.72
N ASN A 102 -9.55 -10.86 -17.69
CA ASN A 102 -9.44 -9.97 -18.84
C ASN A 102 -8.06 -9.30 -18.94
N SER A 103 -7.15 -9.57 -18.00
CA SER A 103 -5.82 -8.97 -18.00
C SER A 103 -4.85 -9.81 -18.82
N ASP A 104 -3.99 -9.14 -19.57
CA ASP A 104 -2.95 -9.76 -20.38
C ASP A 104 -1.73 -10.16 -19.55
N GLY A 105 -1.58 -9.64 -18.32
CA GLY A 105 -0.37 -9.81 -17.53
C GLY A 105 -0.58 -9.72 -16.01
N ILE A 106 0.55 -9.67 -15.30
CA ILE A 106 0.62 -9.56 -13.84
C ILE A 106 1.47 -8.37 -13.41
N ASN A 107 1.51 -7.31 -14.24
CA ASN A 107 2.35 -6.14 -13.95
C ASN A 107 1.83 -5.39 -12.71
N LEU A 108 2.75 -4.66 -12.08
CA LEU A 108 2.47 -3.75 -10.96
C LEU A 108 3.02 -2.38 -11.29
N GLY A 109 2.16 -1.39 -11.13
CA GLY A 109 2.56 0.00 -11.11
C GLY A 109 2.34 0.62 -9.75
N LEU A 110 3.43 0.96 -9.06
CA LEU A 110 3.38 1.67 -7.77
C LEU A 110 3.96 3.08 -7.94
N ASP A 111 3.13 4.08 -7.72
CA ASP A 111 3.53 5.48 -7.75
C ASP A 111 4.03 5.92 -6.37
N SER A 112 3.23 5.73 -5.32
CA SER A 112 3.63 6.08 -3.95
C SER A 112 2.89 5.30 -2.87
N VAL A 113 3.54 5.20 -1.71
CA VAL A 113 2.94 4.74 -0.45
C VAL A 113 2.83 5.95 0.46
N ARG A 114 1.62 6.29 0.92
CA ARG A 114 1.36 7.52 1.68
C ARG A 114 0.73 7.22 3.03
N LEU A 115 1.14 8.02 4.01
CA LEU A 115 0.49 8.13 5.30
C LEU A 115 -0.19 9.49 5.36
N ARG A 116 -1.52 9.50 5.33
CA ARG A 116 -2.31 10.73 5.42
C ARG A 116 -2.81 10.92 6.84
N ALA A 117 -2.51 12.07 7.44
CA ALA A 117 -3.06 12.44 8.74
C ALA A 117 -4.59 12.47 8.70
N ARG A 118 -5.24 11.95 9.75
CA ARG A 118 -6.68 12.04 9.93
C ARG A 118 -7.07 13.44 10.43
N ARG A 119 -8.37 13.76 10.38
CA ARG A 119 -8.89 15.05 10.87
C ARG A 119 -8.46 15.28 12.33
N PRO A 120 -8.12 16.52 12.74
CA PRO A 120 -7.69 16.82 14.11
C PRO A 120 -8.60 16.24 15.20
N LEU A 121 -9.92 16.29 14.98
CA LEU A 121 -10.90 15.72 15.90
C LEU A 121 -10.72 14.21 16.17
N VAL A 122 -10.26 13.43 15.18
CA VAL A 122 -9.98 11.99 15.38
C VAL A 122 -8.80 11.81 16.34
N LYS A 123 -7.80 12.69 16.25
CA LYS A 123 -6.63 12.70 17.14
C LYS A 123 -7.02 13.11 18.56
N GLU A 124 -7.89 14.11 18.69
CA GLU A 124 -8.39 14.60 19.98
C GLU A 124 -9.27 13.57 20.69
N LEU A 125 -10.22 12.95 19.99
CA LEU A 125 -11.15 11.99 20.59
C LEU A 125 -10.49 10.64 20.88
N GLY A 126 -9.51 10.22 20.07
CA GLY A 126 -8.67 9.06 20.37
C GLY A 126 -9.41 7.71 20.47
N PHE A 127 -10.65 7.60 19.98
CA PHE A 127 -11.50 6.41 20.19
C PHE A 127 -10.85 5.09 19.77
N ASP A 128 -10.07 5.08 18.69
CA ASP A 128 -9.39 3.90 18.16
C ASP A 128 -7.90 3.82 18.55
N LYS A 129 -7.41 4.67 19.46
CA LYS A 129 -5.97 4.80 19.76
C LYS A 129 -5.31 3.50 20.26
N ASP A 130 -6.07 2.72 21.03
CA ASP A 130 -5.61 1.46 21.63
C ASP A 130 -6.06 0.23 20.83
N ARG A 131 -6.70 0.45 19.67
CA ARG A 131 -7.18 -0.64 18.81
C ARG A 131 -6.00 -1.33 18.13
N ASN A 132 -5.96 -2.65 18.23
CA ASN A 132 -4.98 -3.45 17.52
C ASN A 132 -5.37 -3.60 16.04
N TRP A 133 -4.82 -2.74 15.19
CA TRP A 133 -5.06 -2.77 13.75
C TRP A 133 -4.68 -4.10 13.09
N ARG A 134 -3.85 -4.93 13.74
CA ARG A 134 -3.45 -6.25 13.24
C ARG A 134 -4.60 -7.26 13.28
N GLU A 135 -5.51 -7.09 14.22
CA GLU A 135 -6.68 -7.95 14.43
C GLU A 135 -7.93 -7.34 13.80
N ASP A 136 -8.07 -6.02 13.92
CA ASP A 136 -9.28 -5.32 13.53
C ASP A 136 -8.96 -4.13 12.63
N GLN A 137 -9.03 -4.39 11.31
CA GLN A 137 -8.73 -3.42 10.26
C GLN A 137 -9.95 -2.59 9.91
N ILE A 138 -9.88 -1.28 10.14
CA ILE A 138 -10.96 -0.34 9.82
C ILE A 138 -10.62 0.53 8.63
N LEU A 139 -11.66 0.98 7.95
CA LEU A 139 -11.60 2.10 7.02
C LEU A 139 -12.95 2.79 7.03
N TYR A 140 -12.93 4.06 7.38
CA TYR A 140 -14.13 4.91 7.44
C TYR A 140 -14.45 5.56 6.10
#